data_AF-A0A1C6GJU6-F1
#
_entry.id   AF-A0A1C6GJU6-F1
#
_cell.length_a   1.000
_cell.length_b   1.000
_cell.length_c   1.000
_cell.angle_alpha   90.00
_cell.angle_beta   90.00
_cell.angle_gamma   90.00
#
_symmetry.space_group_name_H-M   'P 1'
#
loop_
_entity.id
_entity.type
_entity.pdbx_description
1 polymer ?
#
loop_
_entity_poly.entity_id
_entity_poly.type
_entity_poly.pdbx_seq_one_letter_code
_entity_poly.pdbx_strand_id
1 'polypeptide(L)' 'MKEKFVGKNLKKLRKEKGKTLKEVSQETGLAISTIEDIENEISFSNYIDTIVKLSKYFEVRVHDFVYKKF' A
#
# COMPACT_ATOMS: atom_id res chain seq x y z
N MET A 1 -10.61 -5.82 -17.52
CA MET A 1 -9.54 -5.89 -16.49
C MET A 1 -10.15 -5.40 -15.18
N LYS A 2 -9.96 -6.08 -14.02
CA LYS A 2 -10.52 -5.59 -12.74
C LYS A 2 -9.86 -4.26 -12.37
N GLU A 3 -10.66 -3.31 -11.89
CA GLU A 3 -10.17 -2.04 -11.35
C GLU A 3 -9.26 -2.33 -10.13
N LYS A 4 -8.14 -1.61 -10.04
CA LYS A 4 -7.18 -1.73 -8.93
C LYS A 4 -7.37 -0.56 -7.98
N PHE A 5 -7.36 -0.84 -6.68
CA PHE A 5 -7.58 0.13 -5.60
C PHE A 5 -6.35 0.31 -4.71
N VAL A 6 -5.16 -0.10 -5.17
CA VAL A 6 -3.93 -0.19 -4.35
C VAL A 6 -3.63 1.10 -3.58
N GLY A 7 -3.60 2.26 -4.26
CA GLY A 7 -3.29 3.54 -3.61
C GLY A 7 -4.31 3.94 -2.55
N LYS A 8 -5.60 3.84 -2.90
CA LYS A 8 -6.73 4.12 -1.98
C LYS A 8 -6.71 3.19 -0.76
N ASN A 9 -6.44 1.91 -0.98
CA ASN A 9 -6.39 0.90 0.08
C ASN A 9 -5.19 1.10 1.00
N LEU A 10 -4.01 1.39 0.46
CA LEU A 10 -2.82 1.70 1.25
C LEU A 10 -3.08 2.91 2.17
N LYS A 11 -3.61 4.00 1.58
CA LYS A 11 -3.92 5.24 2.31
C LYS A 11 -4.93 5.01 3.43
N LYS A 12 -5.96 4.19 3.16
CA LYS A 12 -6.97 3.84 4.16
C LYS A 12 -6.36 3.04 5.30
N LEU A 13 -5.70 1.91 5.00
CA LEU A 13 -5.11 1.02 6.00
C LEU A 13 -4.09 1.76 6.88
N ARG A 14 -3.25 2.60 6.29
CA ARG A 14 -2.29 3.42 7.03
C ARG A 14 -2.99 4.36 8.01
N LYS A 15 -4.04 5.05 7.57
CA LYS A 15 -4.81 5.98 8.41
C LYS A 15 -5.59 5.26 9.51
N GLU A 16 -6.17 4.10 9.24
CA GLU A 16 -6.86 3.27 10.24
C GLU A 16 -5.91 2.79 11.35
N LYS A 17 -4.65 2.53 11.01
CA LYS A 17 -3.59 2.21 11.98
C LYS A 17 -2.97 3.44 12.65
N GLY A 18 -3.41 4.66 12.31
CA GLY A 18 -2.89 5.91 12.88
C GLY A 18 -1.45 6.22 12.49
N LYS A 19 -0.93 5.66 11.39
CA LYS A 19 0.49 5.74 11.01
C LYS A 19 0.79 6.87 10.03
N THR A 20 1.95 7.50 10.22
CA THR A 20 2.57 8.41 9.24
C THR A 20 3.25 7.62 8.12
N LEU A 21 3.55 8.27 6.99
CA LEU A 21 4.33 7.65 5.91
C LEU A 21 5.74 7.24 6.39
N LYS A 22 6.33 8.04 7.29
CA LYS A 22 7.64 7.77 7.89
C LYS A 22 7.64 6.51 8.74
N GLU A 23 6.64 6.30 9.57
CA GLU A 23 6.54 5.07 10.38
C GLU A 23 6.36 3.84 9.50
N VAL A 24 5.48 3.89 8.49
CA VAL A 24 5.32 2.76 7.55
C VAL A 24 6.63 2.48 6.81
N SER A 25 7.36 3.53 6.41
CA SER A 25 8.69 3.38 5.80
C SER A 25 9.68 2.68 6.71
N GLN A 26 9.79 3.11 7.97
CA GLN A 26 10.70 2.51 8.96
C GLN A 26 10.34 1.06 9.27
N GLU A 27 9.04 0.75 9.39
CA GLU A 27 8.56 -0.59 9.78
C GLU A 27 8.59 -1.59 8.61
N THR A 28 8.45 -1.13 7.37
CA THR A 28 8.47 -1.99 6.17
C THR A 28 9.84 -2.01 5.47
N GLY A 29 10.69 -1.03 5.75
CA GLY A 29 11.94 -0.78 5.01
C GLY A 29 11.70 -0.30 3.56
N LEU A 30 10.50 0.19 3.23
CA LEU A 30 10.22 0.82 1.94
C LEU A 30 10.60 2.30 2.00
N ALA A 31 11.02 2.89 0.87
CA ALA A 31 11.24 4.33 0.80
C ALA A 31 9.91 5.08 1.01
N ILE A 32 9.95 6.20 1.74
CA ILE A 32 8.77 7.07 1.95
C ILE A 32 8.15 7.46 0.60
N SER A 33 8.98 7.82 -0.38
CA SER A 33 8.54 8.17 -1.75
C SER A 33 7.77 7.04 -2.41
N THR A 34 8.17 5.79 -2.23
CA THR A 34 7.43 4.63 -2.77
C THR A 34 6.02 4.54 -2.18
N ILE A 35 5.87 4.78 -0.88
CA ILE A 35 4.56 4.75 -0.22
C ILE A 35 3.70 5.92 -0.71
N GLU A 36 4.29 7.11 -0.82
CA GLU A 36 3.63 8.32 -1.31
C GLU A 36 3.17 8.19 -2.76
N ASP A 37 4.04 7.73 -3.66
CA ASP A 37 3.74 7.50 -5.09
C ASP A 37 2.60 6.51 -5.26
N ILE A 38 2.56 5.46 -4.43
CA ILE A 38 1.47 4.49 -4.41
C ILE A 38 0.16 5.16 -3.97
N GLU A 39 0.16 5.92 -2.87
CA GLU A 39 -1.03 6.59 -2.35
C GLU A 39 -1.59 7.66 -3.30
N ASN A 40 -0.72 8.26 -4.12
CA ASN A 40 -1.07 9.30 -5.10
C ASN A 40 -1.30 8.76 -6.52
N GLU A 41 -1.24 7.43 -6.71
CA GLU A 41 -1.46 6.75 -7.98
C GLU A 41 -0.47 7.16 -9.11
N ILE A 42 0.75 7.56 -8.76
CA ILE A 42 1.73 8.18 -9.69
C ILE A 42 2.45 7.16 -10.59
N SER A 43 2.69 5.93 -10.14
CA SER A 43 3.17 4.83 -11.01
C SER A 43 3.05 3.47 -10.31
N PHE A 44 2.71 2.42 -11.05
CA PHE A 44 2.42 1.08 -10.50
C PHE A 44 3.18 -0.07 -11.17
N SER A 45 4.18 0.22 -12.01
CA SER A 45 4.59 -0.75 -13.03
C SER A 45 5.20 -2.05 -12.47
N ASN A 46 5.94 -2.05 -11.35
CA ASN A 46 6.71 -3.24 -10.93
C ASN A 46 6.78 -3.49 -9.41
N TYR A 47 5.63 -3.55 -8.73
CA TYR A 47 5.58 -3.59 -7.26
C TYR A 47 5.07 -4.91 -6.65
N ILE A 48 5.23 -6.07 -7.28
CA ILE A 48 4.74 -7.32 -6.66
C ILE A 48 5.35 -7.51 -5.26
N ASP A 49 6.66 -7.31 -5.09
CA ASP A 49 7.29 -7.42 -3.78
C ASP A 49 6.81 -6.35 -2.80
N THR A 50 6.64 -5.12 -3.25
CA THR A 50 6.10 -4.01 -2.44
C THR A 50 4.66 -4.26 -2.01
N ILE A 51 3.81 -4.74 -2.92
CA ILE A 51 2.41 -5.11 -2.65
C ILE A 51 2.37 -6.25 -1.65
N VAL A 52 3.17 -7.31 -1.83
CA VAL A 52 3.23 -8.44 -0.90
C VAL A 52 3.70 -7.98 0.48
N LYS A 53 4.73 -7.14 0.53
CA LYS A 53 5.27 -6.59 1.78
C LYS A 53 4.24 -5.73 2.52
N LEU A 54 3.58 -4.80 1.82
CA LEU A 54 2.53 -3.96 2.42
C LEU A 54 1.31 -4.80 2.83
N SER A 55 0.90 -5.77 2.03
CA SER A 55 -0.22 -6.67 2.37
C SER A 55 0.07 -7.46 3.65
N LYS A 56 1.30 -7.98 3.80
CA LYS A 56 1.74 -8.66 5.02
C LYS A 56 1.77 -7.71 6.22
N TYR A 57 2.35 -6.53 6.06
CA TYR A 57 2.45 -5.52 7.11
C TYR A 57 1.07 -5.08 7.64
N PHE A 58 0.10 -4.89 6.75
CA PHE A 58 -1.27 -4.54 7.12
C PHE A 58 -2.17 -5.76 7.41
N GLU A 59 -1.63 -6.97 7.41
CA GLU A 59 -2.35 -8.22 7.71
C GLU A 59 -3.58 -8.45 6.82
N VAL A 60 -3.49 -8.06 5.55
CA VAL A 60 -4.56 -8.25 4.55
C VAL A 60 -4.11 -9.18 3.43
N ARG A 61 -5.07 -9.86 2.80
CA ARG A 61 -4.79 -10.68 1.62
C ARG A 61 -4.38 -9.78 0.46
N VAL A 62 -3.37 -10.21 -0.31
CA VAL A 62 -2.91 -9.49 -1.52
C VAL A 62 -4.06 -9.20 -2.49
N HIS A 63 -4.96 -10.17 -2.70
CA HIS A 63 -6.14 -9.96 -3.55
C HIS A 63 -7.01 -8.80 -3.05
N ASP A 64 -7.24 -8.70 -1.74
CA ASP A 64 -8.08 -7.67 -1.16
C ASP A 64 -7.39 -6.31 -1.18
N PHE A 65 -6.09 -6.29 -0.87
CA PHE A 65 -5.26 -5.09 -0.98
C PHE A 65 -5.29 -4.49 -2.40
N VAL A 66 -5.31 -5.33 -3.44
CA VAL A 66 -5.30 -4.87 -4.84
C VAL A 66 -6.68 -4.56 -5.39
N TYR A 67 -7.69 -5.38 -5.10
CA TYR A 67 -8.97 -5.35 -5.84
C TYR A 67 -10.19 -5.04 -4.98
N LYS A 68 -10.12 -5.13 -3.65
CA LYS A 68 -11.27 -4.82 -2.79
C LYS A 68 -11.36 -3.31 -2.62
N LYS A 69 -12.56 -2.75 -2.77
CA LYS A 69 -12.85 -1.38 -2.34
C LYS A 69 -13.28 -1.43 -0.88
N PHE A 70 -12.40 -0.99 0.02
CA PHE A 70 -12.69 -0.95 1.46
C PHE A 70 -13.58 0.21 1.84
#